data_AF-A0A919JGT9-F1
#
_entry.id   AF-A0A919JGT9-F1
#
_cell.length_a   1.000
_cell.length_b   1.000
_cell.length_c   1.000
_cell.angle_alpha   90.00
_cell.angle_beta   90.00
_cell.angle_gamma   90.00
#
_symmetry.space_group_name_H-M   'P 1'
#
loop_
_entity.id
_entity.type
_entity.pdbx_description
1 polymer ?
#
loop_
_entity_poly.entity_id
_entity_poly.type
_entity_poly.pdbx_seq_one_letter_code
_entity_poly.pdbx_strand_id
1 'polypeptide(L)'
;MRGDRAAGVMLYALALVLLAGGVVWFVRAAPDVGEDPAVVAGRVTVERLLPDLPRQAQAETMVLAAGRRTERSTAVVGGSYSLVMLCVGDGQVRVRLSAVGTDSGRAVPCAADEPQPVELTVGLADDFFMAVSAETRGAAVFRWRVTRARSY
;
A
#
# COMPACT_ATOMS: atom_id res chain seq x y z
N MET A 1 -53.10 37.03 -17.09
CA MET A 1 -52.69 35.61 -17.16
C MET A 1 -51.45 35.31 -18.02
N ARG A 2 -50.81 36.28 -18.72
CA ARG A 2 -49.52 36.06 -19.44
C ARG A 2 -48.27 36.38 -18.60
N GLY A 3 -48.36 37.27 -17.61
CA GLY A 3 -47.23 37.69 -16.77
C GLY A 3 -46.70 36.59 -15.83
N ASP A 4 -47.58 35.78 -15.26
CA ASP A 4 -47.18 34.75 -14.27
C ASP A 4 -46.40 33.59 -14.91
N ARG A 5 -46.66 33.28 -16.19
CA ARG A 5 -45.92 32.26 -16.93
C ARG A 5 -44.50 32.71 -17.28
N ALA A 6 -44.31 33.99 -17.58
CA ALA A 6 -42.99 34.55 -17.88
C ALA A 6 -42.08 34.56 -16.65
N ALA A 7 -42.63 34.89 -15.48
CA ALA A 7 -41.90 34.86 -14.21
C ALA A 7 -41.47 33.43 -13.82
N GLY A 8 -42.35 32.44 -14.02
CA GLY A 8 -42.02 31.03 -13.77
C GLY A 8 -40.88 30.53 -14.66
N VAL A 9 -40.91 30.83 -15.97
CA VAL A 9 -39.84 30.44 -16.91
C VAL A 9 -38.49 31.05 -16.52
N MET A 10 -38.49 32.31 -16.07
CA MET A 10 -37.26 32.99 -15.65
C MET A 10 -36.65 32.35 -14.39
N LEU A 11 -37.49 31.94 -13.42
CA LEU A 11 -37.03 31.25 -12.22
C LEU A 11 -36.43 29.87 -12.53
N TYR A 12 -37.08 29.08 -13.40
CA TYR A 12 -36.54 27.78 -13.79
C TYR A 12 -35.25 27.91 -14.61
N ALA A 13 -35.15 28.90 -15.51
CA ALA A 13 -33.92 29.14 -16.25
C ALA A 13 -32.76 29.52 -15.33
N LEU A 14 -33.00 30.40 -14.34
CA LEU A 14 -31.99 30.79 -13.37
C LEU A 14 -31.56 29.61 -12.49
N ALA A 15 -32.52 28.79 -12.03
CA ALA A 15 -32.22 27.58 -11.26
C ALA A 15 -31.36 26.58 -12.06
N LEU A 16 -31.63 26.43 -13.36
CA LEU A 16 -30.88 25.55 -14.24
C LEU A 16 -29.45 26.07 -14.46
N VAL A 17 -29.27 27.38 -14.62
CA VAL A 17 -27.93 28.01 -14.68
C VAL A 17 -27.16 27.81 -13.38
N LEU A 18 -27.80 28.00 -12.22
CA LEU A 18 -27.16 27.77 -10.93
C LEU A 18 -26.79 26.30 -10.70
N LEU A 19 -27.66 25.37 -11.10
CA LEU A 19 -27.38 23.94 -11.05
C LEU A 19 -26.22 23.56 -11.96
N ALA A 20 -26.22 24.04 -13.21
CA ALA A 20 -25.15 23.78 -14.16
C ALA A 20 -23.81 24.35 -13.65
N GLY A 21 -23.83 25.57 -13.12
CA GLY A 21 -22.65 26.19 -12.49
C GLY A 21 -22.15 25.40 -11.29
N GLY A 22 -23.05 24.93 -10.42
CA GLY A 22 -22.73 24.09 -9.27
C GLY A 22 -22.12 22.75 -9.66
N VAL A 23 -22.67 22.07 -10.68
CA VAL A 23 -22.13 20.81 -11.20
C VAL A 23 -20.74 21.01 -11.80
N VAL A 24 -20.55 22.05 -12.61
CA VAL A 24 -19.24 22.36 -13.20
C VAL A 24 -18.21 22.67 -12.12
N TRP A 25 -18.58 23.46 -11.11
CA TRP A 25 -17.69 23.76 -9.98
C TRP A 25 -17.35 22.49 -9.19
N PHE A 26 -18.34 21.65 -8.88
CA PHE A 26 -18.13 20.41 -8.15
C PHE A 26 -17.20 19.46 -8.91
N VAL A 27 -17.39 19.29 -10.22
CA VAL A 27 -16.51 18.44 -11.04
C VAL A 27 -15.10 19.00 -11.11
N ARG A 28 -14.93 20.33 -11.13
CA ARG A 28 -13.61 20.97 -11.14
C ARG A 28 -12.91 20.97 -9.78
N ALA A 29 -13.68 21.03 -8.70
CA ALA A 29 -13.18 21.11 -7.34
C ALA A 29 -13.09 19.74 -6.65
N ALA A 30 -13.68 18.70 -7.25
CA ALA A 30 -13.54 17.33 -6.78
C ALA A 30 -12.06 16.96 -6.79
N PRO A 31 -11.48 16.57 -5.63
CA PRO A 31 -10.13 16.04 -5.58
C PRO A 31 -10.02 14.81 -6.49
N ASP A 32 -8.90 14.62 -7.16
CA ASP A 32 -8.65 13.42 -7.95
C ASP A 32 -8.83 12.19 -7.06
N VAL A 33 -9.84 11.36 -7.37
CA VAL A 33 -10.13 10.10 -6.66
C VAL A 33 -9.17 8.98 -7.12
N GLY A 34 -8.01 9.36 -7.66
CA GLY A 34 -6.99 8.45 -8.17
C GLY A 34 -6.05 7.95 -7.08
N GLU A 35 -5.59 6.71 -7.21
CA GLU A 35 -4.46 6.21 -6.42
C GLU A 35 -3.23 7.08 -6.68
N ASP A 36 -2.53 7.49 -5.63
CA ASP A 36 -1.36 8.37 -5.71
C ASP A 36 -0.34 7.82 -6.74
N PRO A 37 0.08 8.61 -7.74
CA PRO A 37 1.03 8.15 -8.76
C PRO A 37 2.34 7.64 -8.16
N ALA A 38 2.76 8.14 -6.99
CA ALA A 38 3.93 7.66 -6.28
C ALA A 38 3.75 6.22 -5.77
N VAL A 39 2.54 5.85 -5.34
CA VAL A 39 2.20 4.48 -4.93
C VAL A 39 2.22 3.53 -6.12
N VAL A 40 1.64 3.95 -7.25
CA VAL A 40 1.65 3.16 -8.49
C VAL A 40 3.07 2.91 -8.97
N ALA A 41 3.89 3.97 -9.06
CA ALA A 41 5.31 3.85 -9.42
C ALA A 41 6.07 2.96 -8.42
N GLY A 42 5.83 3.14 -7.12
CA GLY A 42 6.45 2.35 -6.07
C GLY A 42 6.17 0.85 -6.21
N ARG A 43 4.93 0.45 -6.54
CA ARG A 43 4.57 -0.96 -6.79
C ARG A 43 5.37 -1.57 -7.94
N VAL A 44 5.44 -0.86 -9.07
CA VAL A 44 6.22 -1.31 -10.23
C VAL A 44 7.70 -1.45 -9.87
N THR A 45 8.26 -0.50 -9.14
CA THR A 45 9.65 -0.53 -8.69
C THR A 45 9.93 -1.75 -7.81
N VAL A 46 9.13 -1.99 -6.77
CA VAL A 46 9.38 -3.11 -5.85
C VAL A 46 9.19 -4.46 -6.54
N GLU A 47 8.21 -4.61 -7.42
CA GLU A 47 7.96 -5.86 -8.16
C GLU A 47 9.06 -6.16 -9.17
N ARG A 48 9.64 -5.13 -9.79
CA ARG A 48 10.79 -5.27 -10.67
C ARG A 48 12.04 -5.67 -9.91
N LEU A 49 12.29 -5.08 -8.74
CA LEU A 49 13.51 -5.32 -7.95
C LEU A 49 13.45 -6.61 -7.14
N LEU A 50 12.25 -7.03 -6.71
CA LEU A 50 12.02 -8.26 -5.98
C LEU A 50 10.99 -9.14 -6.71
N PRO A 51 11.29 -9.66 -7.90
CA PRO A 51 10.31 -10.42 -8.69
C PRO A 51 9.88 -11.71 -7.97
N ASP A 52 8.70 -12.22 -8.29
CA ASP A 52 8.29 -13.54 -7.84
C ASP A 52 9.20 -14.62 -8.44
N LEU A 53 9.49 -15.66 -7.65
CA LEU A 53 10.31 -16.80 -8.08
C LEU A 53 9.49 -18.09 -8.13
N PRO A 54 9.85 -19.01 -9.03
CA PRO A 54 9.35 -20.37 -8.96
C PRO A 54 9.68 -20.99 -7.60
N ARG A 55 8.68 -21.60 -6.95
CA ARG A 55 8.80 -22.29 -5.64
C ARG A 55 9.06 -21.38 -4.43
N GLN A 56 8.74 -20.09 -4.51
CA GLN A 56 8.59 -19.27 -3.30
C GLN A 56 7.42 -19.80 -2.45
N ALA A 57 7.53 -19.69 -1.13
CA ALA A 57 6.44 -20.09 -0.22
C ALA A 57 5.35 -19.03 -0.22
N GLN A 58 5.74 -17.76 -0.15
CA GLN A 58 4.82 -16.64 -0.26
C GLN A 58 5.55 -15.37 -0.69
N ALA A 59 4.82 -14.45 -1.32
CA ALA A 59 5.24 -13.07 -1.52
C ALA A 59 3.99 -12.18 -1.56
N GLU A 60 4.16 -10.90 -1.25
CA GLU A 60 3.09 -9.91 -1.38
C GLU A 60 3.69 -8.52 -1.53
N THR A 61 3.02 -7.69 -2.33
CA THR A 61 3.22 -6.24 -2.39
C THR A 61 2.08 -5.57 -1.61
N MET A 62 2.42 -4.74 -0.62
CA MET A 62 1.45 -4.05 0.23
C MET A 62 1.65 -2.54 0.15
N VAL A 63 0.55 -1.79 0.14
CA VAL A 63 0.57 -0.34 0.39
C VAL A 63 0.27 -0.13 1.87
N LEU A 64 1.22 0.50 2.56
CA LEU A 64 1.15 0.77 3.97
C LEU A 64 0.88 2.26 4.18
N ALA A 65 -0.23 2.58 4.83
CA ALA A 65 -0.49 3.93 5.29
C ALA A 65 0.40 4.26 6.50
N ALA A 66 0.86 5.51 6.59
CA ALA A 66 1.73 5.98 7.67
C ALA A 66 1.13 5.68 9.06
N GLY A 67 1.98 5.19 9.98
CA GLY A 67 1.58 4.87 11.35
C GLY A 67 0.67 3.65 11.50
N ARG A 68 0.37 2.91 10.42
CA ARG A 68 -0.48 1.72 10.48
C ARG A 68 0.34 0.45 10.64
N ARG A 69 -0.28 -0.51 11.35
CA ARG A 69 0.20 -1.88 11.49
C ARG A 69 -0.69 -2.81 10.67
N THR A 70 -0.05 -3.73 9.95
CA THR A 70 -0.70 -4.76 9.13
C THR A 70 -0.07 -6.11 9.46
N GLU A 71 -0.87 -7.16 9.46
CA GLU A 71 -0.42 -8.51 9.82
C GLU A 71 -0.70 -9.50 8.69
N ARG A 72 0.18 -10.49 8.56
CA ARG A 72 0.09 -11.61 7.62
C ARG A 72 0.44 -12.88 8.33
N SER A 73 -0.36 -13.91 8.09
CA SER A 73 -0.14 -15.26 8.58
C SER A 73 -0.44 -16.24 7.46
N THR A 74 0.39 -17.27 7.33
CA THR A 74 0.20 -18.33 6.34
C THR A 74 0.84 -19.61 6.83
N ALA A 75 0.24 -20.74 6.47
CA ALA A 75 0.81 -22.05 6.77
C ALA A 75 2.04 -22.31 5.87
N VAL A 76 3.10 -22.84 6.45
CA VAL A 76 4.34 -23.20 5.75
C VAL A 76 4.81 -24.56 6.23
N VAL A 77 5.65 -25.21 5.43
CA VAL A 77 6.31 -26.46 5.84
C VAL A 77 7.52 -26.13 6.72
N GLY A 78 7.75 -26.91 7.77
CA GLY A 78 8.93 -26.73 8.61
C GLY A 78 10.26 -26.68 7.85
N GLY A 79 11.12 -25.73 8.26
CA GLY A 79 12.47 -25.61 7.73
C GLY A 79 13.06 -24.21 7.86
N SER A 80 14.19 -24.03 7.17
CA SER A 80 14.88 -22.74 7.07
C SER A 80 14.43 -22.00 5.81
N TYR A 81 14.27 -20.69 5.92
CA TYR A 81 13.74 -19.81 4.87
C TYR A 81 14.56 -18.53 4.76
N SER A 82 14.69 -18.02 3.53
CA SER A 82 15.16 -16.66 3.26
C SER A 82 13.94 -15.75 3.09
N LEU A 83 13.83 -14.75 3.97
CA LEU A 83 12.89 -13.65 3.88
C LEU A 83 13.63 -12.43 3.31
N VAL A 84 13.24 -12.02 2.10
CA VAL A 84 13.75 -10.80 1.46
C VAL A 84 12.65 -9.75 1.48
N MET A 85 12.99 -8.54 1.89
CA MET A 85 12.07 -7.42 2.06
C MET A 85 12.62 -6.18 1.38
N LEU A 86 11.73 -5.33 0.87
CA LEU A 86 12.06 -4.09 0.18
C LEU A 86 10.98 -3.05 0.49
N CYS A 87 11.38 -1.79 0.69
CA CYS A 87 10.44 -0.70 0.92
C CYS A 87 10.74 0.51 0.03
N VAL A 88 9.70 1.05 -0.60
CA VAL A 88 9.72 2.35 -1.29
C VAL A 88 8.85 3.33 -0.52
N GLY A 89 9.41 4.51 -0.23
CA GLY A 89 8.76 5.56 0.55
C GLY A 89 9.78 6.36 1.35
N ASP A 90 9.30 7.14 2.31
CA ASP A 90 10.12 8.00 3.17
C ASP A 90 9.99 7.59 4.65
N GLY A 91 11.09 7.12 5.23
CA GLY A 91 11.17 6.59 6.59
C GLY A 91 11.58 5.12 6.61
N GLN A 92 10.92 4.32 7.44
CA GLN A 92 11.21 2.90 7.56
C GLN A 92 9.96 2.08 7.90
N VAL A 93 10.06 0.78 7.68
CA VAL A 93 9.04 -0.19 8.09
C VAL A 93 9.64 -1.13 9.13
N ARG A 94 8.94 -1.33 10.25
CA ARG A 94 9.34 -2.30 11.28
C ARG A 94 8.61 -3.61 11.07
N VAL A 95 9.37 -4.68 10.85
CA VAL A 95 8.87 -6.04 10.58
C VAL A 95 9.13 -6.93 11.79
N ARG A 96 8.09 -7.56 12.33
CA ARG A 96 8.15 -8.56 13.40
C ARG A 96 7.70 -9.90 12.86
N LEU A 97 8.37 -10.97 13.23
CA LEU A 97 8.08 -12.33 12.76
C LEU A 97 7.45 -13.21 13.84
N SER A 98 7.35 -12.70 15.06
CA SER A 98 6.63 -13.34 16.15
C SER A 98 5.25 -12.71 16.33
N ALA A 99 4.24 -13.57 16.54
CA ALA A 99 2.93 -13.14 17.04
C ALA A 99 2.98 -12.67 18.50
N VAL A 100 4.02 -13.07 19.24
CA VAL A 100 4.24 -12.70 20.63
C VAL A 100 5.04 -11.39 20.67
N GLY A 101 4.57 -10.40 21.44
CA GLY A 101 5.09 -9.02 21.46
C GLY A 101 6.52 -8.82 21.97
N THR A 102 7.28 -9.88 22.22
CA THR A 102 8.68 -9.85 22.68
C THR A 102 9.69 -9.67 21.54
N ASP A 103 9.26 -9.74 20.27
CA ASP A 103 10.11 -9.47 19.11
C ASP A 103 10.30 -7.95 18.91
N SER A 104 11.56 -7.49 19.02
CA SER A 104 11.95 -6.09 18.78
C SER A 104 11.71 -5.63 17.34
N GLY A 105 11.55 -6.59 16.42
CA GLY A 105 11.37 -6.38 15.00
C GLY A 105 12.63 -5.90 14.30
N ARG A 106 12.72 -6.16 13.00
CA ARG A 106 13.74 -5.66 12.09
C ARG A 106 13.24 -4.38 11.41
N ALA A 107 14.07 -3.34 11.42
CA ALA A 107 13.83 -2.16 10.58
C ALA A 107 14.24 -2.44 9.13
N VAL A 108 13.36 -2.10 8.19
CA VAL A 108 13.58 -2.11 6.75
C VAL A 108 13.52 -0.67 6.27
N PRO A 109 14.64 -0.06 5.85
CA PRO A 109 14.65 1.33 5.40
C PRO A 109 13.86 1.46 4.10
N CYS A 110 13.09 2.54 4.00
CA CYS A 110 12.41 2.90 2.75
C CYS A 110 13.25 3.95 2.02
N ALA A 111 13.36 3.82 0.70
CA ALA A 111 13.96 4.84 -0.13
C ALA A 111 13.12 5.05 -1.40
N ALA A 112 12.98 6.30 -1.83
CA ALA A 112 12.21 6.63 -3.03
C ALA A 112 12.94 6.21 -4.32
N ASP A 113 14.25 6.50 -4.39
CA ASP A 113 15.00 6.36 -5.64
C ASP A 113 15.72 5.01 -5.76
N GLU A 114 16.41 4.58 -4.69
CA GLU A 114 17.24 3.38 -4.71
C GLU A 114 16.98 2.50 -3.48
N PRO A 115 15.82 1.82 -3.42
CA PRO A 115 15.47 0.96 -2.30
C PRO A 115 16.40 -0.27 -2.27
N GLN A 116 16.93 -0.58 -1.09
CA GLN A 116 17.86 -1.69 -0.89
C GLN A 116 17.15 -2.87 -0.22
N PRO A 117 17.30 -4.11 -0.74
CA PRO A 117 16.67 -5.27 -0.14
C PRO A 117 17.34 -5.63 1.20
N VAL A 118 16.51 -5.99 2.17
CA VAL A 118 16.93 -6.54 3.45
C VAL A 118 16.60 -8.03 3.46
N GLU A 119 17.62 -8.86 3.63
CA GLU A 119 17.48 -10.32 3.70
C GLU A 119 17.70 -10.83 5.12
N LEU A 120 16.88 -11.79 5.52
CA LEU A 120 16.94 -12.50 6.80
C LEU A 120 16.78 -14.01 6.58
N THR A 121 17.58 -14.79 7.31
CA THR A 121 17.33 -16.23 7.44
C THR A 121 16.46 -16.50 8.65
N VAL A 122 15.36 -17.22 8.46
CA VAL A 122 14.35 -17.48 9.50
C VAL A 122 14.04 -18.98 9.55
N GLY A 123 13.95 -19.52 10.77
CA GLY A 123 13.47 -20.88 11.00
C GLY A 123 11.97 -20.86 11.23
N LEU A 124 11.22 -21.61 10.43
CA LEU A 124 9.76 -21.70 10.52
C LEU A 124 9.37 -23.14 10.88
N ALA A 125 8.34 -23.28 11.71
CA ALA A 125 7.74 -24.56 12.06
C ALA A 125 6.56 -24.83 11.11
N ASP A 126 5.35 -24.45 11.49
CA ASP A 126 4.16 -24.75 10.67
C ASP A 126 3.48 -23.49 10.12
N ASP A 127 3.86 -22.32 10.64
CA ASP A 127 3.29 -21.03 10.25
C ASP A 127 4.39 -19.97 10.07
N PHE A 128 4.18 -19.13 9.07
CA PHE A 128 4.85 -17.84 8.92
C PHE A 128 3.93 -16.74 9.41
N PHE A 129 4.37 -15.98 10.42
CA PHE A 129 3.72 -14.76 10.88
C PHE A 129 4.59 -13.56 10.55
N MET A 130 3.96 -12.46 10.14
CA MET A 130 4.62 -11.19 9.93
C MET A 130 3.70 -10.03 10.31
N ALA A 131 4.13 -9.21 11.26
CA ALA A 131 3.51 -7.93 11.57
C ALA A 131 4.41 -6.80 11.07
N VAL A 132 3.82 -5.88 10.31
CA VAL A 132 4.51 -4.81 9.60
C VAL A 132 3.95 -3.48 10.08
N SER A 133 4.79 -2.62 10.64
CA SER A 133 4.41 -1.29 11.13
C SER A 133 5.12 -0.21 10.32
N ALA A 134 4.36 0.71 9.71
CA ALA A 134 4.91 1.79 8.90
C ALA A 134 5.31 2.98 9.78
N GLU A 135 6.61 3.18 9.96
CA GLU A 135 7.21 4.35 10.60
C GLU A 135 7.65 5.35 9.50
N THR A 136 6.70 5.75 8.66
CA THR A 136 6.91 6.55 7.45
C THR A 136 6.20 7.90 7.53
N ARG A 137 6.67 8.90 6.75
CA ARG A 137 6.03 10.23 6.68
C ARG A 137 4.79 10.27 5.76
N GLY A 138 4.62 9.26 4.92
CA GLY A 138 3.49 9.11 3.99
C GLY A 138 3.22 7.64 3.69
N ALA A 139 2.43 7.37 2.65
CA ALA A 139 2.23 6.01 2.17
C ALA A 139 3.57 5.40 1.71
N ALA A 140 3.76 4.11 2.02
CA ALA A 140 4.92 3.36 1.58
C ALA A 140 4.49 2.07 0.88
N VAL A 141 5.25 1.66 -0.11
CA VAL A 141 5.04 0.38 -0.81
C VAL A 141 6.08 -0.60 -0.29
N PHE A 142 5.62 -1.62 0.39
CA PHE A 142 6.45 -2.65 0.98
C PHE A 142 6.22 -3.97 0.25
N ARG A 143 7.31 -4.61 -0.19
CA ARG A 143 7.25 -5.93 -0.81
C ARG A 143 8.14 -6.88 -0.06
N TRP A 144 7.66 -8.11 0.07
CA TRP A 144 8.40 -9.17 0.73
C TRP A 144 8.19 -10.49 0.00
N ARG A 145 9.17 -11.38 0.13
CA ARG A 145 9.14 -12.73 -0.41
C ARG A 145 9.83 -13.67 0.57
N VAL A 146 9.22 -14.83 0.78
CA VAL A 146 9.76 -15.93 1.58
C VAL A 146 10.04 -17.10 0.66
N THR A 147 11.28 -17.56 0.63
CA THR A 147 11.73 -18.70 -0.17
C THR A 147 12.38 -19.72 0.74
N ARG A 148 12.08 -21.01 0.55
CA ARG A 148 12.74 -22.06 1.33
C ARG A 148 14.25 -22.04 1.06
N ALA A 149 15.05 -21.98 2.11
CA ALA A 149 16.50 -22.10 1.98
C ALA A 149 16.83 -23.50 1.46
N ARG A 150 17.80 -23.61 0.55
CA ARG A 150 18.29 -24.92 0.13
C ARG A 150 19.00 -25.55 1.33
N SER A 151 18.47 -26.66 1.83
CA SER A 151 19.23 -27.57 2.69
C SER A 151 20.34 -28.18 1.82
N TYR A 152 21.59 -27.88 2.14
CA TYR A 152 22.75 -28.52 1.54
C TYR A 152 22.97 -29.91 2.16
#